data_AF-A0A3P7EIQ3-F1
#
_entry.id   AF-A0A3P7EIQ3-F1
#
_cell.length_a   1.000
_cell.length_b   1.000
_cell.length_c   1.000
_cell.angle_alpha   90.00
_cell.angle_beta   90.00
_cell.angle_gamma   90.00
#
_symmetry.space_group_name_H-M   'P 1'
#
loop_
_entity.id
_entity.type
_entity.pdbx_description
1 polymer ?
#
loop_
_entity_poly.entity_id
_entity_poly.type
_entity_poly.pdbx_seq_one_letter_code
_entity_poly.pdbx_strand_id
1 'polypeptide(L)'
;MEIANGTRIQFPIEMSLPWILTDHILETHDPALMESLLYPLDLYNDAADCALNRFHRRFFFDEIEAEANLVFDQLVYKLSDQLFRYYKQYAASILLDKKFRMEAQKAGWREPYPQPNRYAAALIRQRSVQLLGRSIDLSYLLSQRINRAITKSLEEAIQRFLCSDITAVVELEALIECNRLCHRMLAEYLELDDFDGMLQEANNLVTSPLSKIAFHVFWEVTWDLVKNYCYNGSTNRFVQTKFALAETLEREKPSPCAPEYLWGSKSLNSCYEAIFQLCRGFIGAPHFSAICRLLGYQGIFIIFTEIMKFCKSLV
;
A
#
# COMPACT_ATOMS: atom_id res chain seq x y z
N MET A 1 23.76 -35.03 -7.97
CA MET A 1 24.86 -34.62 -7.06
C MET A 1 26.17 -35.34 -7.37
N GLU A 2 26.17 -36.63 -7.70
CA GLU A 2 27.41 -37.39 -7.99
C GLU A 2 28.28 -36.77 -9.09
N ILE A 3 27.67 -36.25 -10.16
CA ILE A 3 28.38 -35.60 -11.27
C ILE A 3 29.10 -34.30 -10.83
N ALA A 4 28.68 -33.68 -9.73
CA ALA A 4 29.32 -32.48 -9.20
C ALA A 4 30.60 -32.78 -8.39
N ASN A 5 31.02 -34.04 -8.25
CA ASN A 5 32.28 -34.46 -7.62
C ASN A 5 32.56 -33.77 -6.25
N GLY A 6 31.53 -33.62 -5.41
CA GLY A 6 31.65 -33.00 -4.08
C GLY A 6 31.77 -31.47 -4.06
N THR A 7 31.72 -30.79 -5.21
CA THR A 7 31.77 -29.32 -5.28
C THR A 7 30.44 -28.65 -4.89
N ARG A 8 29.33 -29.39 -4.90
CA ARG A 8 28.02 -28.92 -4.45
C ARG A 8 27.39 -29.94 -3.50
N ILE A 9 27.05 -29.47 -2.31
CA ILE A 9 26.37 -30.24 -1.26
C ILE A 9 24.85 -30.25 -1.52
N GLN A 10 24.30 -29.21 -2.15
CA GLN A 10 22.91 -29.12 -2.59
C GLN A 10 22.78 -28.14 -3.78
N PHE A 11 21.69 -28.23 -4.54
CA PHE A 11 21.37 -27.25 -5.58
C PHE A 11 20.48 -26.12 -5.01
N PRO A 12 20.61 -24.88 -5.50
CA PRO A 12 19.72 -23.79 -5.11
C PRO A 12 18.29 -24.06 -5.61
N ILE A 13 17.29 -23.46 -4.95
CA ILE A 13 15.87 -23.63 -5.29
C ILE A 13 15.54 -23.22 -6.73
N GLU A 14 16.31 -22.29 -7.32
CA GLU A 14 16.19 -21.87 -8.73
C GLU A 14 16.44 -23.01 -9.72
N MET A 15 17.05 -24.10 -9.27
CA MET A 15 17.29 -25.32 -10.03
C MET A 15 16.32 -26.45 -9.65
N SER A 16 15.41 -26.21 -8.70
CA SER A 16 14.42 -27.18 -8.23
C SER A 16 13.15 -27.09 -9.05
N LEU A 17 12.72 -28.22 -9.63
CA LEU A 17 11.58 -28.26 -10.54
C LEU A 17 10.26 -27.77 -9.90
N PRO A 18 9.87 -28.19 -8.67
CA PRO A 18 8.68 -27.66 -8.01
C PRO A 18 8.69 -26.13 -7.88
N TRP A 19 9.85 -25.55 -7.53
CA TRP A 19 9.99 -24.10 -7.44
C TRP A 19 9.96 -23.43 -8.82
N ILE A 20 10.71 -23.94 -9.80
CA ILE A 20 10.72 -23.38 -11.17
C ILE A 20 9.30 -23.27 -11.74
N LEU A 21 8.47 -24.30 -11.54
CA LEU A 21 7.09 -24.31 -12.01
C LEU A 21 6.22 -23.30 -11.23
N THR A 22 6.34 -23.27 -9.90
CA THR A 22 5.60 -22.34 -9.04
C THR A 22 5.96 -20.88 -9.37
N ASP A 23 7.25 -20.60 -9.48
CA ASP A 23 7.80 -19.29 -9.78
C ASP A 23 7.38 -18.82 -11.18
N HIS A 24 7.37 -19.73 -12.15
CA HIS A 24 6.88 -19.41 -13.50
C HIS A 24 5.41 -18.96 -13.50
N ILE A 25 4.54 -19.60 -12.71
CA ILE A 25 3.14 -19.16 -12.58
C ILE A 25 3.06 -17.77 -11.95
N LEU A 26 3.86 -17.51 -10.91
CA LEU A 26 3.91 -16.21 -10.24
C LEU A 26 4.41 -15.09 -11.16
N GLU A 27 5.44 -15.34 -11.98
CA GLU A 27 6.07 -14.34 -12.84
C GLU A 27 5.27 -14.08 -14.13
N THR A 28 4.62 -15.11 -14.69
CA THR A 28 3.78 -14.95 -15.90
C THR A 28 2.50 -14.18 -15.61
N HIS A 29 2.01 -14.25 -14.37
CA HIS A 29 0.75 -13.66 -13.93
C HIS A 29 -0.47 -14.07 -14.78
N ASP A 30 -0.42 -15.24 -15.41
CA ASP A 30 -1.54 -15.75 -16.21
C ASP A 30 -2.70 -16.14 -15.27
N PRO A 31 -3.88 -15.51 -15.38
CA PRO A 31 -5.04 -15.86 -14.56
C PRO A 31 -5.42 -17.33 -14.65
N ALA A 32 -5.23 -17.97 -15.82
CA ALA A 32 -5.56 -19.36 -16.03
C ALA A 32 -4.64 -20.31 -15.23
N LEU A 33 -3.36 -19.95 -15.11
CA LEU A 33 -2.38 -20.73 -14.35
C LEU A 33 -2.44 -20.44 -12.85
N MET A 34 -2.95 -19.27 -12.45
CA MET A 34 -3.03 -18.86 -11.05
C MET A 34 -3.89 -19.83 -10.20
N GLU A 35 -4.92 -20.46 -10.79
CA GLU A 35 -5.72 -21.49 -10.12
C GLU A 35 -4.90 -22.74 -9.79
N SER A 36 -3.89 -23.04 -10.61
CA SER A 36 -3.01 -24.20 -10.47
C SER A 36 -1.76 -23.93 -9.60
N LEU A 37 -1.64 -22.75 -9.00
CA LEU A 37 -0.42 -22.30 -8.30
C LEU A 37 0.06 -23.27 -7.21
N LEU A 38 -0.86 -23.96 -6.54
CA LEU A 38 -0.52 -24.88 -5.44
C LEU A 38 -0.19 -26.30 -5.92
N TYR A 39 -0.52 -26.68 -7.16
CA TYR A 39 -0.27 -28.04 -7.64
C TYR A 39 1.21 -28.42 -7.74
N PRO A 40 2.12 -27.54 -8.23
CA PRO A 40 3.54 -27.89 -8.24
C PRO A 40 4.12 -28.14 -6.84
N LEU A 41 3.53 -27.58 -5.78
CA LEU A 41 3.99 -27.81 -4.41
C LEU A 41 3.68 -29.22 -3.92
N ASP A 42 2.68 -29.89 -4.50
CA ASP A 42 2.33 -31.28 -4.14
C ASP A 42 3.45 -32.25 -4.53
N LEU A 43 4.32 -31.88 -5.46
CA LEU A 43 5.53 -32.64 -5.79
C LEU A 43 6.47 -32.79 -4.58
N TYR A 44 6.43 -31.88 -3.60
CA TYR A 44 7.16 -32.05 -2.34
C TYR A 44 6.57 -33.17 -1.48
N ASN A 45 5.25 -33.37 -1.51
CA ASN A 45 4.60 -34.48 -0.82
C ASN A 45 5.03 -35.82 -1.42
N ASP A 46 5.04 -35.92 -2.75
CA ASP A 46 5.52 -37.11 -3.48
C ASP A 46 7.00 -37.40 -3.21
N ALA A 47 7.82 -36.35 -3.21
CA ALA A 47 9.26 -36.46 -2.94
C ALA A 47 9.53 -36.92 -1.50
N ALA A 48 8.79 -36.38 -0.53
CA ALA A 48 8.87 -36.76 0.87
C ALA A 48 8.42 -38.19 1.12
N ASP A 49 7.32 -38.63 0.48
CA ASP A 49 6.86 -40.02 0.54
C ASP A 49 7.94 -40.97 -0.01
N CYS A 50 8.51 -40.66 -1.16
CA CYS A 50 9.62 -41.43 -1.72
C CYS A 50 10.85 -41.47 -0.80
N ALA A 51 11.22 -40.35 -0.19
CA ALA A 51 12.36 -40.27 0.74
C ALA A 51 12.18 -41.19 1.96
N LEU A 52 10.97 -41.20 2.54
CA LEU A 52 10.65 -41.94 3.76
C LEU A 52 10.34 -43.41 3.50
N ASN A 53 9.48 -43.70 2.51
CA ASN A 53 8.91 -45.03 2.28
C ASN A 53 9.67 -45.87 1.25
N ARG A 54 10.41 -45.24 0.33
CA ARG A 54 11.18 -45.97 -0.70
C ARG A 54 12.68 -45.94 -0.45
N PHE A 55 13.25 -44.78 -0.16
CA PHE A 55 14.69 -44.65 0.07
C PHE A 55 15.10 -44.92 1.52
N HIS A 56 14.17 -44.75 2.48
CA HIS A 56 14.41 -44.89 3.92
C HIS A 56 15.60 -44.04 4.41
N ARG A 57 15.73 -42.82 3.88
CA ARG A 57 16.82 -41.89 4.25
C ARG A 57 16.25 -40.60 4.82
N ARG A 58 16.50 -40.39 6.12
CA ARG A 58 16.08 -39.18 6.84
C ARG A 58 16.69 -37.90 6.25
N PHE A 59 17.95 -37.96 5.86
CA PHE A 59 18.66 -36.82 5.26
C PHE A 59 17.93 -36.22 4.05
N PHE A 60 17.38 -37.06 3.14
CA PHE A 60 16.62 -36.54 1.99
C PHE A 60 15.33 -35.84 2.43
N PHE A 61 14.65 -36.37 3.44
CA PHE A 61 13.47 -35.73 3.99
C PHE A 61 13.81 -34.38 4.64
N ASP A 62 14.91 -34.31 5.41
CA ASP A 62 15.35 -33.06 6.05
C ASP A 62 15.67 -31.98 4.99
N GLU A 63 16.32 -32.36 3.87
CA GLU A 63 16.58 -31.44 2.75
C GLU A 63 15.29 -30.99 2.04
N ILE A 64 14.36 -31.92 1.78
CA ILE A 64 13.05 -31.62 1.18
C ILE A 64 12.24 -30.68 2.07
N GLU A 65 12.21 -30.93 3.38
CA GLU A 65 11.50 -30.09 4.35
C GLU A 65 12.09 -28.68 4.41
N ALA A 66 13.41 -28.55 4.45
CA ALA A 66 14.07 -27.25 4.42
C ALA A 66 13.75 -26.47 3.13
N GLU A 67 13.78 -27.14 1.97
CA GLU A 67 13.47 -26.53 0.68
C GLU A 67 12.00 -26.08 0.59
N ALA A 68 11.07 -26.95 0.97
CA ALA A 68 9.64 -26.67 0.93
C ALA A 68 9.26 -25.47 1.83
N ASN A 69 9.86 -25.35 3.02
CA ASN A 69 9.64 -24.20 3.89
C ASN A 69 10.09 -22.88 3.22
N LEU A 70 11.30 -22.88 2.64
CA LEU A 70 11.82 -21.69 1.95
C LEU A 70 10.96 -21.30 0.74
N VAL A 71 10.57 -22.28 -0.07
CA VAL A 71 9.71 -22.08 -1.23
C VAL A 71 8.34 -21.54 -0.82
N PHE A 72 7.74 -22.09 0.24
CA PHE A 72 6.45 -21.64 0.71
C PHE A 72 6.50 -20.20 1.25
N ASP A 73 7.56 -19.84 1.97
CA ASP A 73 7.76 -18.45 2.43
C ASP A 73 7.89 -17.47 1.26
N GLN A 74 8.62 -17.85 0.21
CA GLN A 74 8.77 -17.04 -1.01
C GLN A 74 7.47 -16.93 -1.80
N LEU A 75 6.71 -18.02 -1.92
CA LEU A 75 5.38 -18.04 -2.51
C LEU A 75 4.46 -17.04 -1.80
N VAL A 76 4.35 -17.13 -0.47
CA VAL A 76 3.47 -16.25 0.30
C VAL A 76 3.92 -14.79 0.16
N TYR A 77 5.24 -14.53 0.17
CA TYR A 77 5.78 -13.19 -0.05
C TYR A 77 5.38 -12.63 -1.43
N LYS A 78 5.73 -13.33 -2.52
CA LYS A 78 5.45 -12.90 -3.89
C LYS A 78 3.95 -12.76 -4.13
N LEU A 79 3.14 -13.73 -3.71
CA LEU A 79 1.69 -13.71 -3.89
C LEU A 79 1.06 -12.53 -3.14
N SER A 80 1.45 -12.27 -1.89
CA SER A 80 0.91 -11.15 -1.12
C SER A 80 1.24 -9.79 -1.75
N ASP A 81 2.45 -9.62 -2.26
CA ASP A 81 2.89 -8.40 -2.94
C ASP A 81 2.09 -8.16 -4.22
N GLN A 82 1.96 -9.20 -5.05
CA GLN A 82 1.20 -9.17 -6.28
C GLN A 82 -0.29 -8.89 -6.06
N LEU A 83 -0.88 -9.48 -5.00
CA LEU A 83 -2.27 -9.23 -4.59
C LEU A 83 -2.47 -7.77 -4.18
N PHE A 84 -1.66 -7.29 -3.24
CA PHE A 84 -1.76 -5.92 -2.74
C PHE A 84 -1.62 -4.91 -3.89
N ARG A 85 -0.58 -5.07 -4.72
CA ARG A 85 -0.31 -4.20 -5.87
C ARG A 85 -1.48 -4.18 -6.86
N TYR A 86 -2.05 -5.35 -7.17
CA TYR A 86 -3.19 -5.44 -8.08
C TYR A 86 -4.42 -4.72 -7.53
N TYR A 87 -4.84 -5.01 -6.30
CA TYR A 87 -6.03 -4.39 -5.71
C TYR A 87 -5.84 -2.89 -5.46
N LYS A 88 -4.62 -2.45 -5.18
CA LYS A 88 -4.28 -1.03 -5.09
C LYS A 88 -4.41 -0.32 -6.44
N GLN A 89 -3.84 -0.89 -7.51
CA GLN A 89 -3.97 -0.37 -8.87
C GLN A 89 -5.44 -0.34 -9.32
N TYR A 90 -6.21 -1.35 -8.92
CA TYR A 90 -7.63 -1.45 -9.22
C TYR A 90 -8.42 -0.36 -8.49
N ALA A 91 -8.17 -0.14 -7.19
CA ALA A 91 -8.80 0.92 -6.41
C ALA A 91 -8.54 2.31 -7.02
N ALA A 92 -7.27 2.61 -7.32
CA ALA A 92 -6.87 3.84 -7.98
C ALA A 92 -7.54 3.99 -9.37
N SER A 93 -7.61 2.91 -10.14
CA SER A 93 -8.27 2.93 -11.46
C SER A 93 -9.78 3.17 -11.38
N ILE A 94 -10.45 2.71 -10.32
CA ILE A 94 -11.89 2.93 -10.08
C ILE A 94 -12.15 4.38 -9.67
N LEU A 95 -11.32 4.94 -8.78
CA LEU A 95 -11.48 6.30 -8.26
C LEU A 95 -11.08 7.39 -9.26
N LEU A 96 -10.34 7.04 -10.30
CA LEU A 96 -9.97 7.98 -11.35
C LEU A 96 -11.19 8.44 -12.14
N ASP A 97 -11.33 9.76 -12.31
CA ASP A 97 -12.45 10.33 -13.06
C ASP A 97 -12.50 9.82 -14.51
N LYS A 98 -13.68 9.39 -14.94
CA LYS A 98 -13.89 8.77 -16.25
C LYS A 98 -13.64 9.73 -17.40
N LYS A 99 -13.99 11.02 -17.25
CA LYS A 99 -13.77 12.04 -18.28
C LYS A 99 -12.30 12.35 -18.42
N PHE A 100 -11.61 12.52 -17.28
CA PHE A 100 -10.17 12.67 -17.25
C PHE A 100 -9.47 11.49 -17.94
N ARG A 101 -9.87 10.25 -17.63
CA ARG A 101 -9.29 9.05 -18.26
C ARG A 101 -9.43 9.06 -19.78
N MET A 102 -10.60 9.43 -20.31
CA MET A 102 -10.81 9.53 -21.76
C MET A 102 -9.91 10.58 -22.41
N GLU A 103 -9.76 11.76 -21.80
CA GLU A 103 -8.88 12.82 -22.32
C GLU A 103 -7.40 12.44 -22.21
N ALA A 104 -6.99 11.83 -21.11
CA ALA A 104 -5.63 11.33 -20.92
C ALA A 104 -5.28 10.25 -21.97
N GLN A 105 -6.22 9.36 -22.29
CA GLN A 105 -6.04 8.36 -23.35
C GLN A 105 -5.87 8.99 -24.73
N LYS A 106 -6.59 10.06 -25.05
CA LYS A 106 -6.38 10.85 -26.28
C LYS A 106 -5.00 11.51 -26.30
N ALA A 107 -4.50 11.96 -25.16
CA ALA A 107 -3.17 12.53 -24.99
C ALA A 107 -2.03 11.48 -25.00
N GLY A 108 -2.35 10.19 -25.17
CA GLY A 108 -1.37 9.12 -25.26
C GLY A 108 -1.07 8.39 -23.96
N TRP A 109 -1.78 8.70 -22.86
CA TRP A 109 -1.67 7.95 -21.61
C TRP A 109 -2.37 6.59 -21.73
N ARG A 110 -1.61 5.49 -21.59
CA ARG A 110 -2.09 4.13 -21.82
C ARG A 110 -1.86 3.24 -20.59
N GLU A 111 -2.45 3.63 -19.46
CA GLU A 111 -2.56 2.71 -18.32
C GLU A 111 -3.69 1.70 -18.57
N PRO A 112 -3.38 0.38 -18.64
CA PRO A 112 -4.42 -0.63 -18.79
C PRO A 112 -5.32 -0.62 -17.55
N TYR A 113 -6.62 -0.83 -17.76
CA TYR A 113 -7.50 -1.12 -16.64
C TYR A 113 -7.14 -2.53 -16.14
N PRO A 114 -6.90 -2.73 -14.82
CA PRO A 114 -6.59 -4.06 -14.31
C PRO A 114 -7.71 -5.04 -14.67
N GLN A 115 -7.34 -6.21 -15.18
CA GLN A 115 -8.30 -7.23 -15.59
C GLN A 115 -9.04 -7.77 -14.37
N PRO A 116 -10.39 -7.83 -14.37
CA PRO A 116 -11.16 -8.38 -13.27
C PRO A 116 -10.83 -9.87 -13.06
N ASN A 117 -10.99 -10.35 -11.82
CA ASN A 117 -10.76 -11.75 -11.42
C ASN A 117 -9.35 -12.30 -11.73
N ARG A 118 -8.32 -11.45 -11.74
CA ARG A 118 -6.93 -11.89 -11.97
C ARG A 118 -6.45 -12.98 -11.01
N TYR A 119 -6.97 -12.99 -9.78
CA TYR A 119 -6.70 -14.02 -8.80
C TYR A 119 -7.98 -14.78 -8.48
N ALA A 120 -7.89 -16.10 -8.50
CA ALA A 120 -9.01 -16.93 -8.13
C ALA A 120 -9.32 -16.79 -6.64
N ALA A 121 -10.58 -16.48 -6.33
CA ALA A 121 -11.06 -16.40 -4.95
C ALA A 121 -10.78 -17.69 -4.16
N ALA A 122 -10.79 -18.84 -4.84
CA ALA A 122 -10.47 -20.14 -4.27
C ALA A 122 -9.02 -20.22 -3.74
N LEU A 123 -8.05 -19.63 -4.44
CA LEU A 123 -6.65 -19.61 -4.01
C LEU A 123 -6.49 -18.77 -2.73
N ILE A 124 -7.07 -17.57 -2.72
CA ILE A 124 -6.94 -16.61 -1.62
C ILE A 124 -7.62 -17.14 -0.34
N ARG A 125 -8.76 -17.84 -0.49
CA ARG A 125 -9.55 -18.36 0.63
C ARG A 125 -9.07 -19.71 1.17
N GLN A 126 -7.93 -20.23 0.69
CA GLN A 126 -7.48 -21.55 1.08
C GLN A 126 -6.98 -21.59 2.53
N ARG A 127 -7.72 -22.28 3.40
CA ARG A 127 -7.41 -22.39 4.84
C ARG A 127 -6.62 -23.65 5.22
N SER A 128 -6.52 -24.61 4.30
CA SER A 128 -5.82 -25.87 4.54
C SER A 128 -5.09 -26.32 3.29
N VAL A 129 -3.84 -25.89 3.16
CA VAL A 129 -2.88 -26.44 2.21
C VAL A 129 -2.15 -27.58 2.89
N GLN A 130 -2.28 -28.79 2.33
CA GLN A 130 -1.59 -29.97 2.85
C GLN A 130 -0.19 -30.03 2.26
N LEU A 131 0.83 -29.84 3.09
CA LEU A 131 2.23 -29.85 2.67
C LEU A 131 3.08 -30.52 3.75
N LEU A 132 3.78 -31.60 3.38
CA LEU A 132 4.65 -32.40 4.23
C LEU A 132 3.97 -32.84 5.54
N GLY A 133 2.69 -33.24 5.45
CA GLY A 133 1.87 -33.66 6.59
C GLY A 133 1.35 -32.52 7.48
N ARG A 134 1.62 -31.26 7.13
CA ARG A 134 1.11 -30.07 7.81
C ARG A 134 -0.10 -29.52 7.08
N SER A 135 -1.07 -29.01 7.83
CA SER A 135 -2.15 -28.18 7.29
C SER A 135 -1.81 -26.71 7.49
N ILE A 136 -1.50 -26.01 6.40
CA ILE A 136 -1.11 -24.60 6.43
C ILE A 136 -2.29 -23.72 6.02
N ASP A 137 -2.57 -22.68 6.81
CA ASP A 137 -3.59 -21.67 6.49
C ASP A 137 -2.97 -20.55 5.63
N LEU A 138 -3.14 -20.66 4.31
CA LEU A 138 -2.64 -19.67 3.36
C LEU A 138 -3.38 -18.34 3.52
N SER A 139 -4.70 -18.37 3.72
CA SER A 139 -5.52 -17.17 3.92
C SER A 139 -5.02 -16.35 5.11
N TYR A 140 -4.72 -17.02 6.23
CA TYR A 140 -4.19 -16.34 7.42
C TYR A 140 -2.83 -15.67 7.16
N LEU A 141 -1.91 -16.37 6.50
CA LEU A 141 -0.58 -15.83 6.17
C LEU A 141 -0.65 -14.67 5.18
N LEU A 142 -1.57 -14.73 4.21
CA LEU A 142 -1.85 -13.63 3.30
C LEU A 142 -2.43 -12.43 4.06
N SER A 143 -3.44 -12.63 4.91
CA SER A 143 -4.02 -11.58 5.76
C SER A 143 -2.96 -10.83 6.56
N GLN A 144 -2.05 -11.54 7.24
CA GLN A 144 -0.98 -10.91 8.02
C GLN A 144 -0.09 -9.98 7.18
N ARG A 145 0.28 -10.41 5.97
CA ARG A 145 1.12 -9.61 5.08
C ARG A 145 0.36 -8.43 4.48
N ILE A 146 -0.90 -8.64 4.11
CA ILE A 146 -1.76 -7.59 3.57
C ILE A 146 -2.04 -6.51 4.62
N ASN A 147 -2.32 -6.87 5.88
CA ASN A 147 -2.49 -5.89 6.96
C ASN A 147 -1.24 -5.01 7.08
N ARG A 148 -0.05 -5.60 7.11
CA ARG A 148 1.22 -4.84 7.13
C ARG A 148 1.38 -3.93 5.92
N ALA A 149 1.02 -4.39 4.72
CA ALA A 149 1.11 -3.59 3.50
C ALA A 149 0.15 -2.39 3.51
N ILE A 150 -1.09 -2.57 3.99
CA ILE A 150 -2.08 -1.50 4.14
C ILE A 150 -1.62 -0.49 5.19
N THR A 151 -1.19 -0.93 6.38
CA THR A 151 -0.66 -0.03 7.42
C THR A 151 0.51 0.79 6.88
N LYS A 152 1.47 0.14 6.20
CA LYS A 152 2.58 0.83 5.55
C LYS A 152 2.09 1.85 4.51
N SER A 153 1.11 1.51 3.68
CA SER A 153 0.55 2.48 2.72
C SER A 153 -0.13 3.69 3.38
N LEU A 154 -0.76 3.50 4.54
CA LEU A 154 -1.33 4.60 5.33
C LEU A 154 -0.23 5.47 5.96
N GLU A 155 0.81 4.85 6.52
CA GLU A 155 1.97 5.55 7.07
C GLU A 155 2.68 6.41 6.01
N GLU A 156 2.90 5.85 4.82
CA GLU A 156 3.51 6.56 3.69
C GLU A 156 2.63 7.71 3.20
N ALA A 157 1.30 7.52 3.18
CA ALA A 157 0.35 8.59 2.82
C ALA A 157 0.44 9.76 3.79
N ILE A 158 0.44 9.47 5.10
CA ILE A 158 0.55 10.48 6.15
C ILE A 158 1.93 11.14 6.09
N GLN A 159 3.01 10.38 6.00
CA GLN A 159 4.37 10.91 5.94
C GLN A 159 4.56 11.86 4.75
N ARG A 160 4.02 11.51 3.58
CA ARG A 160 4.03 12.39 2.40
C ARG A 160 3.33 13.73 2.65
N PHE A 161 2.23 13.73 3.42
CA PHE A 161 1.57 14.96 3.84
C PHE A 161 2.41 15.77 4.83
N LEU A 162 3.04 15.12 5.81
CA LEU A 162 3.92 15.78 6.80
C LEU A 162 5.14 16.47 6.15
N CYS A 163 5.60 15.96 5.01
CA CYS A 163 6.68 16.57 4.23
C CYS A 163 6.19 17.67 3.25
N SER A 164 4.89 17.96 3.19
CA SER A 164 4.28 18.88 2.22
C SER A 164 3.58 20.06 2.91
N ASP A 165 3.25 21.09 2.13
CA ASP A 165 2.38 22.17 2.61
C ASP A 165 0.92 21.71 2.83
N ILE A 166 0.11 22.57 3.45
CA ILE A 166 -1.31 22.28 3.73
C ILE A 166 -2.15 22.00 2.49
N THR A 167 -1.72 22.42 1.29
CA THR A 167 -2.48 22.16 0.05
C THR A 167 -2.51 20.66 -0.30
N ALA A 168 -1.53 19.89 0.18
CA ALA A 168 -1.46 18.44 0.06
C ALA A 168 -2.61 17.68 0.74
N VAL A 169 -3.38 18.32 1.62
CA VAL A 169 -4.42 17.65 2.40
C VAL A 169 -5.49 16.98 1.51
N VAL A 170 -5.74 17.53 0.33
CA VAL A 170 -6.67 16.97 -0.65
C VAL A 170 -6.11 15.68 -1.27
N GLU A 171 -4.81 15.65 -1.55
CA GLU A 171 -4.10 14.45 -2.02
C GLU A 171 -4.09 13.36 -0.94
N LEU A 172 -3.82 13.74 0.32
CA LEU A 172 -3.86 12.84 1.48
C LEU A 172 -5.24 12.18 1.62
N GLU A 173 -6.31 12.97 1.62
CA GLU A 173 -7.67 12.45 1.76
C GLU A 173 -8.00 11.45 0.65
N ALA A 174 -7.70 11.78 -0.59
CA ALA A 174 -7.96 10.90 -1.72
C ALA A 174 -7.11 9.61 -1.64
N LEU A 175 -5.88 9.69 -1.13
CA LEU A 175 -5.01 8.54 -0.96
C LEU A 175 -5.49 7.61 0.17
N ILE A 176 -6.03 8.18 1.26
CA ILE A 176 -6.71 7.42 2.31
C ILE A 176 -7.96 6.72 1.76
N GLU A 177 -8.76 7.39 0.92
CA GLU A 177 -9.93 6.76 0.31
C GLU A 177 -9.54 5.64 -0.68
N CYS A 178 -8.45 5.82 -1.42
CA CYS A 178 -7.87 4.75 -2.25
C CYS A 178 -7.45 3.54 -1.40
N ASN A 179 -6.82 3.78 -0.25
CA ASN A 179 -6.50 2.73 0.71
C ASN A 179 -7.75 2.04 1.28
N ARG A 180 -8.80 2.82 1.60
CA ARG A 180 -10.07 2.29 2.11
C ARG A 180 -10.77 1.39 1.09
N LEU A 181 -10.77 1.78 -0.19
CA LEU A 181 -11.33 0.96 -1.26
C LEU A 181 -10.50 -0.32 -1.49
N CYS A 182 -9.16 -0.22 -1.47
CA CYS A 182 -8.27 -1.38 -1.56
C CYS A 182 -8.54 -2.38 -0.43
N HIS A 183 -8.58 -1.90 0.82
CA HIS A 183 -8.93 -2.71 1.99
C HIS A 183 -10.28 -3.40 1.83
N ARG A 184 -11.33 -2.66 1.43
CA ARG A 184 -12.67 -3.20 1.23
C ARG A 184 -12.69 -4.37 0.24
N MET A 185 -12.01 -4.23 -0.89
CA MET A 185 -11.96 -5.29 -1.91
C MET A 185 -11.18 -6.52 -1.44
N LEU A 186 -10.11 -6.33 -0.68
CA LEU A 186 -9.35 -7.44 -0.10
C LEU A 186 -10.10 -8.14 1.04
N ALA A 187 -10.85 -7.38 1.84
CA ALA A 187 -11.68 -7.88 2.92
C ALA A 187 -12.85 -8.78 2.45
N GLU A 188 -13.20 -8.75 1.15
CA GLU A 188 -14.16 -9.72 0.57
C GLU A 188 -13.60 -11.16 0.54
N TYR A 189 -12.28 -11.32 0.60
CA TYR A 189 -11.61 -12.61 0.49
C TYR A 189 -10.79 -12.98 1.73
N LEU A 190 -10.29 -11.98 2.46
CA LEU A 190 -9.38 -12.13 3.60
C LEU A 190 -10.00 -11.55 4.87
N GLU A 191 -9.66 -12.15 6.01
CA GLU A 191 -9.96 -11.56 7.32
C GLU A 191 -8.87 -10.52 7.63
N LEU A 192 -9.22 -9.24 7.53
CA LEU A 192 -8.32 -8.11 7.75
C LEU A 192 -8.70 -7.33 9.01
N ASP A 193 -7.74 -6.57 9.54
CA ASP A 193 -8.00 -5.69 10.68
C ASP A 193 -8.95 -4.54 10.28
N ASP A 194 -9.62 -3.94 11.27
CA ASP A 194 -10.53 -2.82 11.01
C ASP A 194 -9.76 -1.62 10.43
N PHE A 195 -10.26 -1.10 9.30
CA PHE A 195 -9.57 -0.03 8.57
C PHE A 195 -9.42 1.25 9.41
N ASP A 196 -10.46 1.62 10.17
CA ASP A 196 -10.41 2.83 10.97
C ASP A 196 -9.44 2.66 12.15
N GLY A 197 -9.34 1.46 12.72
CA GLY A 197 -8.29 1.09 13.67
C GLY A 197 -6.88 1.24 13.09
N MET A 198 -6.63 0.70 11.89
CA MET A 198 -5.33 0.82 11.20
C MET A 198 -4.97 2.28 10.89
N LEU A 199 -5.96 3.09 10.48
CA LEU A 199 -5.78 4.52 10.22
C LEU A 199 -5.46 5.29 11.51
N GLN A 200 -6.13 4.98 12.62
CA GLN A 200 -5.85 5.59 13.92
C GLN A 200 -4.45 5.25 14.41
N GLU A 201 -3.99 4.02 14.24
CA GLU A 201 -2.63 3.60 14.57
C GLU A 201 -1.58 4.37 13.75
N ALA A 202 -1.72 4.39 12.41
CA ALA A 202 -0.81 5.11 11.52
C ALA A 202 -0.77 6.62 11.84
N ASN A 203 -1.92 7.19 12.21
CA ASN A 203 -2.08 8.60 12.59
C ASN A 203 -1.72 8.92 14.06
N ASN A 204 -1.21 7.92 14.81
CA ASN A 204 -0.77 8.02 16.19
C ASN A 204 -1.86 8.43 17.19
N LEU A 205 -3.13 8.12 16.90
CA LEU A 205 -4.28 8.41 17.75
C LEU A 205 -4.50 7.40 18.88
N VAL A 206 -3.86 6.23 18.79
CA VAL A 206 -3.94 5.19 19.83
C VAL A 206 -3.13 5.57 21.06
N THR A 207 -1.99 6.24 20.87
CA THR A 207 -1.04 6.59 21.92
C THR A 207 -1.09 8.06 22.33
N SER A 208 -1.68 8.92 21.49
CA SER A 208 -1.74 10.37 21.68
C SER A 208 -3.14 10.92 21.37
N PRO A 209 -3.65 11.89 22.17
CA PRO A 209 -4.91 12.57 21.88
C PRO A 209 -4.81 13.52 20.67
N LEU A 210 -3.59 13.87 20.24
CA LEU A 210 -3.32 14.69 19.06
C LEU A 210 -2.72 13.82 17.97
N SER A 211 -3.39 13.81 16.81
CA SER A 211 -2.95 13.06 15.65
C SER A 211 -1.80 13.74 14.91
N LYS A 212 -1.00 12.95 14.17
CA LYS A 212 0.05 13.47 13.29
C LYS A 212 -0.50 14.48 12.27
N ILE A 213 -1.62 14.14 11.63
CA ILE A 213 -2.29 15.02 10.66
C ILE A 213 -2.72 16.34 11.32
N ALA A 214 -3.36 16.29 12.49
CA ALA A 214 -3.83 17.49 13.18
C ALA A 214 -2.67 18.40 13.61
N PHE A 215 -1.59 17.82 14.14
CA PHE A 215 -0.39 18.58 14.49
C PHE A 215 0.21 19.29 13.27
N HIS A 216 0.31 18.59 12.14
CA HIS A 216 0.82 19.17 10.89
C HIS A 216 -0.07 20.28 10.34
N VAL A 217 -1.39 20.09 10.36
CA VAL A 217 -2.34 21.14 9.96
C VAL A 217 -2.18 22.38 10.85
N PHE A 218 -2.05 22.21 12.17
CA PHE A 218 -1.79 23.33 13.08
C PHE A 218 -0.48 24.05 12.75
N TRP A 219 0.60 23.29 12.53
CA TRP A 219 1.91 23.82 12.18
C TRP A 219 1.87 24.63 10.88
N GLU A 220 1.29 24.07 9.83
CA GLU A 220 1.19 24.71 8.52
C GLU A 220 0.26 25.93 8.55
N VAL A 221 -0.83 25.91 9.33
CA VAL A 221 -1.70 27.08 9.48
C VAL A 221 -0.95 28.22 10.16
N THR A 222 -0.25 27.94 11.25
CA THR A 222 0.40 28.97 12.08
C THR A 222 1.65 29.54 11.42
N TRP A 223 2.45 28.70 10.76
CA TRP A 223 3.75 29.09 10.22
C TRP A 223 3.74 29.41 8.73
N ASP A 224 2.88 28.76 7.91
CA ASP A 224 2.82 29.02 6.46
C ASP A 224 1.61 29.88 6.10
N LEU A 225 0.39 29.40 6.37
CA LEU A 225 -0.85 30.04 5.90
C LEU A 225 -0.97 31.50 6.38
N VAL A 226 -0.77 31.74 7.68
CA VAL A 226 -0.92 33.08 8.27
C VAL A 226 0.12 34.07 7.73
N LYS A 227 1.33 33.62 7.41
CA LYS A 227 2.43 34.49 6.98
C LYS A 227 2.47 34.70 5.47
N ASN A 228 2.22 33.64 4.70
CA ASN A 228 2.57 33.57 3.29
C ASN A 228 1.36 33.61 2.35
N TYR A 229 0.13 33.69 2.84
CA TYR A 229 -1.07 33.70 1.99
C TYR A 229 -1.96 34.93 2.20
N CYS A 230 -2.59 35.37 1.11
CA CYS A 230 -3.55 36.47 1.11
C CYS A 230 -4.94 35.94 0.79
N TYR A 231 -5.93 36.31 1.61
CA TYR A 231 -7.32 35.96 1.39
C TYR A 231 -7.97 36.88 0.35
N ASN A 232 -8.60 36.29 -0.66
CA ASN A 232 -9.47 37.01 -1.60
C ASN A 232 -10.94 36.69 -1.29
N GLY A 233 -11.64 37.69 -0.74
CA GLY A 233 -13.07 37.57 -0.38
C GLY A 233 -14.04 37.47 -1.56
N SER A 234 -13.61 37.80 -2.79
CA SER A 234 -14.46 37.63 -3.97
C SER A 234 -14.48 36.17 -4.46
N THR A 235 -13.34 35.48 -4.33
CA THR A 235 -13.19 34.10 -4.79
C THR A 235 -13.27 33.07 -3.66
N ASN A 236 -13.30 33.52 -2.40
CA ASN A 236 -13.20 32.70 -1.19
C ASN A 236 -11.98 31.75 -1.23
N ARG A 237 -10.83 32.29 -1.63
CA ARG A 237 -9.57 31.53 -1.79
C ARG A 237 -8.40 32.31 -1.21
N PHE A 238 -7.47 31.58 -0.63
CA PHE A 238 -6.15 32.06 -0.25
C PHE A 238 -5.18 31.77 -1.39
N VAL A 239 -4.34 32.74 -1.72
CA VAL A 239 -3.27 32.61 -2.71
C VAL A 239 -1.95 33.05 -2.09
N GLN A 240 -0.86 32.40 -2.50
CA GLN A 240 0.46 32.72 -1.97
C GLN A 240 0.82 34.17 -2.32
N THR A 241 1.38 34.87 -1.33
CA THR A 241 1.87 36.23 -1.49
C THR A 241 3.10 36.27 -2.38
N LYS A 242 3.24 37.34 -3.17
CA LYS A 242 4.46 37.64 -3.94
C LYS A 242 5.35 38.67 -3.24
N PHE A 243 5.00 39.09 -2.02
CA PHE A 243 5.78 40.05 -1.26
C PHE A 243 7.10 39.42 -0.80
N ALA A 244 8.17 40.22 -0.76
CA ALA A 244 9.52 39.79 -0.38
C ALA A 244 9.66 39.30 1.08
N LEU A 245 8.59 39.42 1.87
CA LEU A 245 8.48 38.94 3.25
C LEU A 245 8.02 37.47 3.35
N ALA A 246 7.81 36.79 2.21
CA ALA A 246 7.45 35.38 2.22
C ALA A 246 8.60 34.54 2.81
N GLU A 247 8.36 33.92 3.96
CA GLU A 247 9.32 33.04 4.61
C GLU A 247 9.14 31.63 4.02
N THR A 248 10.18 31.10 3.38
CA THR A 248 10.16 29.70 2.93
C THR A 248 10.40 28.79 4.12
N LEU A 249 9.37 28.05 4.54
CA LEU A 249 9.53 26.97 5.49
C LEU A 249 10.33 25.83 4.87
N GLU A 250 11.47 25.51 5.47
CA GLU A 250 12.23 24.31 5.14
C GLU A 250 11.43 23.08 5.57
N ARG A 251 11.09 22.24 4.60
CA ARG A 251 10.38 20.97 4.82
C ARG A 251 11.31 19.81 4.52
N GLU A 252 11.16 18.75 5.28
CA GLU A 252 11.85 17.49 4.99
C GLU A 252 11.43 16.97 3.62
N LYS A 253 12.37 16.41 2.87
CA LYS A 253 12.06 15.78 1.59
C LYS A 253 11.43 14.41 1.85
N PRO A 254 10.34 14.05 1.16
CA PRO A 254 9.74 12.73 1.32
C PRO A 254 10.73 11.63 0.90
N SER A 255 10.75 10.55 1.66
CA SER A 255 11.53 9.35 1.33
C SER A 255 11.02 8.71 0.03
N PRO A 256 11.91 8.08 -0.76
CA PRO A 256 11.48 7.34 -1.94
C PRO A 256 10.56 6.17 -1.53
N CYS A 257 9.36 6.17 -2.06
CA CYS A 257 8.32 5.20 -1.75
C CYS A 257 8.02 4.33 -2.98
N ALA A 258 7.80 3.03 -2.79
CA ALA A 258 7.43 2.14 -3.89
C ALA A 258 6.03 2.51 -4.41
N PRO A 259 5.78 2.44 -5.73
CA PRO A 259 4.51 2.90 -6.30
C PRO A 259 3.27 2.17 -5.78
N GLU A 260 3.43 0.91 -5.35
CA GLU A 260 2.36 0.09 -4.77
C GLU A 260 1.81 0.65 -3.44
N TYR A 261 2.60 1.42 -2.67
CA TYR A 261 2.12 2.04 -1.44
C TYR A 261 1.48 3.42 -1.68
N LEU A 262 1.51 3.93 -2.92
CA LEU A 262 0.89 5.21 -3.31
C LEU A 262 -0.36 4.98 -4.16
N TRP A 263 -0.30 5.09 -5.50
CA TRP A 263 -1.45 4.90 -6.39
C TRP A 263 -1.41 3.58 -7.16
N GLY A 264 -0.48 2.67 -6.81
CA GLY A 264 -0.39 1.31 -7.35
C GLY A 264 0.61 1.16 -8.50
N SER A 265 0.82 2.17 -9.33
CA SER A 265 1.77 2.14 -10.45
C SER A 265 2.46 3.50 -10.65
N LYS A 266 3.64 3.51 -11.30
CA LYS A 266 4.34 4.76 -11.61
C LYS A 266 3.50 5.69 -12.49
N SER A 267 2.79 5.10 -13.45
CA SER A 267 1.89 5.78 -14.38
C SER A 267 0.70 6.41 -13.66
N LEU A 268 0.06 5.67 -12.75
CA LEU A 268 -1.01 6.21 -11.89
C LEU A 268 -0.50 7.29 -10.95
N ASN A 269 0.71 7.14 -10.38
CA ASN A 269 1.31 8.17 -9.54
C ASN A 269 1.45 9.50 -10.29
N SER A 270 2.04 9.50 -11.49
CA SER A 270 2.19 10.72 -12.30
C SER A 270 0.84 11.32 -12.70
N CYS A 271 -0.16 10.47 -12.97
CA CYS A 271 -1.51 10.89 -13.27
C CYS A 271 -2.17 11.62 -12.08
N TYR A 272 -2.13 11.02 -10.90
CA TYR A 272 -2.69 11.64 -9.69
C TYR A 272 -1.92 12.89 -9.26
N GLU A 273 -0.59 12.90 -9.42
CA GLU A 273 0.22 14.09 -9.21
C GLU A 273 -0.22 15.25 -10.10
N ALA A 274 -0.47 15.00 -11.39
CA ALA A 274 -0.98 16.02 -12.31
C ALA A 274 -2.38 16.53 -11.91
N ILE A 275 -3.25 15.66 -11.38
CA ILE A 275 -4.58 16.04 -10.89
C ILE A 275 -4.44 16.94 -9.66
N PHE A 276 -3.67 16.54 -8.66
CA PHE A 276 -3.54 17.29 -7.41
C PHE A 276 -2.68 18.54 -7.54
N GLN A 277 -1.84 18.65 -8.58
CA GLN A 277 -1.12 19.88 -8.89
C GLN A 277 -2.08 21.07 -9.11
N LEU A 278 -3.30 20.81 -9.61
CA LEU A 278 -4.34 21.84 -9.76
C LEU A 278 -4.82 22.40 -8.41
N CYS A 279 -4.67 21.63 -7.34
CA CYS A 279 -5.03 22.02 -5.97
C CYS A 279 -3.88 22.67 -5.20
N ARG A 280 -2.66 22.72 -5.75
CA ARG A 280 -1.48 23.32 -5.09
C ARG A 280 -1.43 24.85 -5.18
N GLY A 281 -2.09 25.44 -6.19
CA GLY A 281 -1.99 26.88 -6.46
C GLY A 281 -2.83 27.79 -5.56
N PHE A 282 -3.68 27.23 -4.69
CA PHE A 282 -4.55 28.00 -3.78
C PHE A 282 -4.98 27.14 -2.59
N ILE A 283 -5.53 27.78 -1.55
CA ILE A 283 -6.24 27.11 -0.46
C ILE A 283 -7.68 27.63 -0.43
N GLY A 284 -8.66 26.73 -0.39
CA GLY A 284 -10.07 27.11 -0.40
C GLY A 284 -10.99 26.01 0.13
N ALA A 285 -12.26 26.05 -0.29
CA ALA A 285 -13.29 25.10 0.13
C ALA A 285 -12.89 23.60 0.08
N PRO A 286 -12.25 23.07 -0.99
CA PRO A 286 -11.88 21.65 -1.03
C PRO A 286 -10.86 21.29 0.07
N HIS A 287 -9.88 22.16 0.33
CA HIS A 287 -8.87 21.95 1.37
C HIS A 287 -9.49 21.97 2.76
N PHE A 288 -10.32 22.98 3.07
CA PHE A 288 -11.00 23.05 4.37
C PHE A 288 -11.97 21.89 4.57
N SER A 289 -12.66 21.43 3.52
CA SER A 289 -13.52 20.25 3.59
C SER A 289 -12.73 18.98 3.92
N ALA A 290 -11.57 18.77 3.29
CA ALA A 290 -10.69 17.64 3.59
C ALA A 290 -10.14 17.71 5.03
N ILE A 291 -9.70 18.88 5.48
CA ILE A 291 -9.26 19.10 6.87
C ILE A 291 -10.38 18.75 7.85
N CYS A 292 -11.60 19.25 7.63
CA CYS A 292 -12.72 18.97 8.53
C CYS A 292 -13.05 17.47 8.62
N ARG A 293 -13.00 16.74 7.49
CA ARG A 293 -13.26 15.30 7.45
C ARG A 293 -12.15 14.49 8.13
N LEU A 294 -10.89 14.84 7.92
CA LEU A 294 -9.75 14.11 8.49
C LEU A 294 -9.56 14.35 9.98
N LEU A 295 -9.84 15.56 10.48
CA LEU A 295 -9.62 15.91 11.88
C LEU A 295 -10.81 15.57 12.78
N GLY A 296 -12.02 15.57 12.23
CA GLY A 296 -13.25 15.48 13.00
C GLY A 296 -13.41 16.59 14.05
N TYR A 297 -14.44 16.49 14.89
CA TYR A 297 -14.76 17.53 15.87
C TYR A 297 -13.65 17.76 16.90
N GLN A 298 -13.06 16.67 17.40
CA GLN A 298 -12.01 16.75 18.42
C GLN A 298 -10.75 17.42 17.88
N GLY A 299 -10.28 17.03 16.69
CA GLY A 299 -9.10 17.63 16.09
C GLY A 299 -9.30 19.12 15.80
N ILE A 300 -10.46 19.49 15.24
CA ILE A 300 -10.80 20.89 14.97
C ILE A 300 -10.82 21.71 16.26
N PHE A 301 -11.43 21.18 17.33
CA PHE A 301 -11.50 21.88 18.62
C PHE A 301 -10.10 22.15 19.20
N ILE A 302 -9.20 21.15 19.16
CA ILE A 302 -7.83 21.30 19.66
C ILE A 302 -7.07 22.36 18.85
N ILE A 303 -7.10 22.26 17.52
CA ILE A 303 -6.42 23.22 16.65
C ILE A 303 -6.95 24.64 16.86
N PHE A 304 -8.27 24.81 16.91
CA PHE A 304 -8.87 26.12 17.12
C PHE A 304 -8.46 26.72 18.46
N THR A 305 -8.43 25.91 19.52
CA THR A 305 -7.99 26.35 20.86
C THR A 305 -6.53 26.80 20.86
N GLU A 306 -5.64 26.07 20.19
CA GLU A 306 -4.23 26.45 20.09
C GLU A 306 -3.99 27.68 19.20
N ILE A 307 -4.71 27.80 18.08
CA ILE A 307 -4.65 29.01 17.24
C ILE A 307 -5.12 30.23 18.02
N MET A 308 -6.20 30.12 18.81
CA MET A 308 -6.68 31.22 19.65
C MET A 308 -5.65 31.65 20.70
N LYS A 309 -4.88 30.71 21.28
CA LYS A 309 -3.76 31.05 22.18
C LYS A 309 -2.64 31.76 21.44
N PHE A 310 -2.29 31.29 20.25
CA PHE A 310 -1.29 31.95 19.39
C PHE A 310 -1.71 33.38 19.02
N CYS A 311 -2.95 33.59 18.59
CA CYS A 311 -3.49 34.93 18.31
C CYS A 311 -3.41 35.86 19.53
N LYS A 312 -3.71 35.36 20.74
CA LYS A 312 -3.57 36.14 21.98
C LYS A 312 -2.12 36.53 22.29
N SER A 313 -1.12 35.76 21.84
CA SER A 313 0.29 36.12 22.03
C SER A 313 0.79 37.20 21.07
N LEU A 314 0.04 37.46 19.99
CA LEU A 314 0.38 38.48 18.97
C LEU A 314 -0.24 39.85 19.25
N VAL A 315 -1.25 39.92 20.13
CA VAL A 315 -1.95 41.14 20.57
C VAL A 315 -1.40 41.60 21.91
#